data_AF-A0A7R9R1U3-F1
#
_entry.id   AF-A0A7R9R1U3-F1
#
_cell.length_a   1.000
_cell.length_b   1.000
_cell.length_c   1.000
_cell.angle_alpha   90.00
_cell.angle_beta   90.00
_cell.angle_gamma   90.00
#
_symmetry.space_group_name_H-M   'P 1'
#
loop_
_entity.id
_entity.type
_entity.pdbx_description
1 polymer ?
#
loop_
_entity_poly.entity_id
_entity_poly.type
_entity_poly.pdbx_seq_one_letter_code
_entity_poly.pdbx_strand_id
1 'polypeptide(L)' 'MSSPIRVLITGAAGQIGYSLIPLVASGQVFGPNQPVILHLLDIAPMIGV' A
#
# COMPACT_ATOMS: atom_id res chain seq x y z
N MET A 1 13.86 15.44 -8.56
CA MET A 1 12.88 14.39 -8.18
C MET A 1 13.01 14.18 -6.69
N SER A 2 11.91 14.20 -5.92
CA SER A 2 12.00 13.89 -4.49
C SER A 2 12.37 12.43 -4.28
N SER A 3 13.08 12.13 -3.20
CA SER A 3 13.38 10.76 -2.83
C SER A 3 12.08 9.99 -2.57
N PRO A 4 11.95 8.74 -3.04
CA PRO A 4 10.74 7.97 -2.82
C PRO A 4 10.50 7.67 -1.34
N ILE A 5 9.24 7.80 -0.90
CA ILE A 5 8.81 7.41 0.45
C ILE A 5 8.53 5.90 0.45
N ARG A 6 9.01 5.19 1.46
CA ARG A 6 8.66 3.78 1.68
C ARG A 6 7.44 3.70 2.57
N VAL A 7 6.40 3.03 2.10
CA VAL A 7 5.12 2.89 2.80
C VAL A 7 4.85 1.41 3.03
N LEU A 8 4.70 1.00 4.29
CA LEU A 8 4.24 -0.34 4.65
C LEU A 8 2.73 -0.32 4.87
N ILE A 9 2.00 -1.18 4.17
CA ILE A 9 0.57 -1.41 4.40
C ILE A 9 0.40 -2.85 4.90
N THR A 10 -0.08 -3.01 6.13
CA THR A 10 -0.41 -4.31 6.73
C THR A 10 -1.87 -4.68 6.46
N GLY A 11 -2.19 -5.97 6.36
CA GLY A 11 -3.53 -6.40 5.95
C GLY A 11 -3.85 -5.96 4.53
N ALA A 12 -2.83 -5.90 3.67
CA ALA A 12 -2.90 -5.35 2.32
C ALA A 12 -3.86 -6.11 1.39
N ALA A 13 -4.09 -7.40 1.64
CA ALA A 13 -5.05 -8.23 0.91
C ALA A 13 -6.48 -8.14 1.48
N GLY A 14 -6.68 -7.42 2.59
CA GLY A 14 -8.01 -7.13 3.13
C GLY A 14 -8.79 -6.08 2.33
N GLN A 15 -10.08 -5.95 2.61
CA GLN A 15 -11.00 -5.02 1.90
C GLN A 15 -10.57 -3.55 2.01
N ILE A 16 -10.03 -3.15 3.17
CA ILE A 16 -9.50 -1.79 3.37
C ILE A 16 -8.23 -1.61 2.54
N GLY A 17 -7.33 -2.60 2.54
CA GLY A 17 -6.10 -2.57 1.73
C GLY A 17 -6.42 -2.39 0.24
N TYR A 18 -7.37 -3.16 -0.28
CA TYR A 18 -7.83 -3.07 -1.67
C TYR A 18 -8.31 -1.66 -2.05
N SER A 19 -9.06 -1.00 -1.16
CA SER A 19 -9.54 0.37 -1.39
C SER A 19 -8.48 1.44 -1.15
N LEU A 20 -7.54 1.22 -0.23
CA LEU A 20 -6.53 2.20 0.20
C LEU A 20 -5.33 2.28 -0.73
N ILE A 21 -4.83 1.13 -1.21
CA ILE A 21 -3.62 1.03 -2.03
C ILE A 21 -3.66 1.96 -3.27
N PRO A 22 -4.76 2.01 -4.05
CA PRO A 22 -4.86 2.92 -5.19
C PRO A 22 -4.80 4.40 -4.82
N LEU A 23 -5.32 4.78 -3.65
CA LEU A 23 -5.31 6.18 -3.17
C LEU A 23 -3.87 6.62 -2.82
N VAL A 24 -3.10 5.73 -2.19
CA VAL A 24 -1.69 5.98 -1.91
C VAL A 24 -0.87 6.02 -3.20
N ALA A 25 -1.08 5.05 -4.11
CA ALA A 25 -0.35 4.95 -5.37
C ALA A 25 -0.65 6.09 -6.36
N SER A 26 -1.88 6.63 -6.35
CA SER A 26 -2.29 7.77 -7.19
C SER A 26 -1.80 9.12 -6.68
N GLY A 27 -1.14 9.16 -5.50
CA GLY A 27 -0.62 10.39 -4.91
C GLY A 27 -1.67 11.22 -4.18
N GLN A 28 -2.86 10.68 -3.87
CA GLN A 28 -3.87 11.41 -3.09
C GLN A 28 -3.44 11.64 -1.63
N VAL A 29 -2.52 10.82 -1.12
CA VAL A 29 -2.04 10.90 0.28
C VAL A 29 -0.81 11.79 0.42
N PHE A 30 0.20 11.59 -0.43
CA PHE A 30 1.50 12.27 -0.34
C PHE A 30 1.72 13.34 -1.42
N GLY A 31 0.72 13.55 -2.30
CA GLY A 31 0.78 14.46 -3.44
C GLY A 31 1.18 13.77 -4.75
N PRO A 32 0.73 14.29 -5.91
CA PRO A 32 0.92 13.64 -7.21
C PRO A 32 2.38 13.59 -7.68
N ASN A 33 3.26 14.40 -7.08
CA ASN A 33 4.68 14.50 -7.46
C ASN A 33 5.61 13.73 -6.51
N GLN A 34 5.08 13.07 -5.48
CA GLN A 34 5.86 12.33 -4.50
C GLN A 34 5.88 10.85 -4.85
N PRO A 35 6.99 10.29 -5.36
CA PRO A 35 7.08 8.87 -5.62
C PRO A 35 7.01 8.07 -4.31
N VAL A 36 6.40 6.89 -4.39
CA VAL A 36 6.24 5.96 -3.27
C VAL A 36 6.71 4.56 -3.66
N ILE A 37 7.25 3.83 -2.69
CA ILE A 37 7.53 2.40 -2.78
C ILE A 37 6.58 1.72 -1.80
N LEU A 38 5.66 0.93 -2.33
CA LEU A 38 4.70 0.18 -1.53
C LEU A 38 5.29 -1.16 -1.11
N HIS A 39 5.39 -1.36 0.20
CA HIS A 39 5.64 -2.64 0.84
C HIS A 39 4.30 -3.16 1.36
N LEU A 40 3.81 -4.24 0.76
CA LEU A 40 2.51 -4.83 1.10
C LEU A 40 2.75 -6.06 1.97
N LEU A 41 2.21 -6.05 3.18
CA LEU A 41 2.31 -7.16 4.12
C LEU A 41 0.92 -7.69 4.44
N ASP A 42 0.77 -8.99 4.34
CA ASP A 42 -0.37 -9.71 4.89
C ASP A 42 0.11 -11.00 5.55
N ILE A 43 -0.78 -11.64 6.30
CA ILE A 43 -0.54 -12.98 6.82
C ILE A 43 -0.45 -13.98 5.67
N ALA A 44 0.23 -15.10 5.89
CA ALA A 44 0.17 -16.22 4.97
C ALA A 44 -1.31 -16.65 4.80
N PRO A 45 -1.73 -17.08 3.59
CA PRO A 45 -3.08 -17.56 3.38
C PRO A 45 -3.42 -18.66 4.39
N MET A 46 -4.57 -18.54 5.05
CA MET A 46 -5.13 -19.63 5.85
C MET A 46 -5.63 -20.71 4.87
N ILE A 47 -4.76 -21.62 4.46
CA ILE A 47 -5.16 -22.80 3.69
C ILE A 47 -5.56 -23.90 4.68
N GLY A 48 -6.87 -24.06 4.89
CA GLY A 48 -7.46 -25.21 5.57
C GLY A 48 -7.59 -25.08 7.09
N VAL A 49 -8.81 -24.77 7.53
CA VAL A 49 -9.50 -25.43 8.65
C VAL A 49 -10.89 -25.83 8.17
#